data_AF-A0A962BL17-F1
#
_entry.id   AF-A0A962BL17-F1
#
_cell.length_a   1.000
_cell.length_b   1.000
_cell.length_c   1.000
_cell.angle_alpha   90.00
_cell.angle_beta   90.00
_cell.angle_gamma   90.00
#
_symmetry.space_group_name_H-M   'P 1'
#
loop_
_entity.id
_entity.type
_entity.pdbx_description
1 polymer ?
#
loop_
_entity_poly.entity_id
_entity_poly.type
_entity_poly.pdbx_seq_one_letter_code
_entity_poly.pdbx_strand_id
1 'polypeptide(L)'
;IQALANLPAHPQSVPINKLVKVSGTPLADDKQLDDIDPFEFVRMVAVARITMPQSMVRLSAGRETMSDELQALCFAAGANSIFYGEKLLTTSNPDEDRDQALFARLGIEAMPVEEPTTAHAEVTSPVGRAA
;
A
#
# COMPACT_ATOMS: atom_id res chain seq x y z
N ILE A 1 11.64 6.62 -9.41
CA ILE A 1 11.85 5.20 -9.80
C ILE A 1 13.28 4.92 -10.24
N GLN A 2 13.82 5.60 -11.26
CA GLN A 2 15.18 5.37 -11.77
C GLN A 2 16.27 5.26 -10.68
N ALA A 3 16.28 6.19 -9.72
CA ALA A 3 17.25 6.16 -8.63
C ALA A 3 17.18 4.88 -7.78
N LEU A 4 15.98 4.37 -7.51
CA LEU A 4 15.77 3.14 -6.73
C LEU A 4 16.16 1.89 -7.53
N ALA A 5 15.82 1.85 -8.82
CA ALA A 5 16.13 0.72 -9.69
C ALA A 5 17.64 0.54 -9.94
N ASN A 6 18.43 1.61 -9.79
CA ASN A 6 19.90 1.58 -9.98
C ASN A 6 20.70 1.38 -8.69
N LEU A 7 20.04 1.08 -7.56
CA LEU A 7 20.75 0.71 -6.34
C LEU A 7 21.48 -0.63 -6.53
N PRO A 8 22.55 -0.92 -5.75
CA PRO A 8 23.27 -2.20 -5.83
C PRO A 8 22.37 -3.44 -5.64
N ALA A 9 21.26 -3.26 -4.94
CA ALA A 9 20.17 -4.22 -4.83
C ALA A 9 18.83 -3.48 -4.79
N HIS A 10 17.77 -4.08 -5.32
CA HIS A 10 16.43 -3.50 -5.24
C HIS A 10 15.99 -3.36 -3.77
N PRO A 11 15.29 -2.27 -3.40
CA PRO A 11 14.65 -2.18 -2.10
C PRO A 11 13.68 -3.34 -1.88
N GLN A 12 13.60 -3.87 -0.66
CA GLN A 12 12.64 -4.94 -0.36
C GLN A 12 11.19 -4.49 -0.56
N SER A 13 10.89 -3.22 -0.26
CA SER A 13 9.58 -2.61 -0.44
C SER A 13 9.71 -1.22 -1.03
N VAL A 14 8.90 -0.91 -2.03
CA VAL A 14 8.83 0.38 -2.72
C VAL A 14 7.42 0.94 -2.56
N PRO A 15 7.21 1.89 -1.64
CA PRO A 15 5.90 2.51 -1.46
C PRO A 15 5.61 3.54 -2.56
N ILE A 16 4.39 3.51 -3.07
CA ILE A 16 3.84 4.52 -3.97
C ILE A 16 2.64 5.16 -3.27
N ASN A 17 2.75 6.46 -3.02
CA ASN A 17 1.73 7.28 -2.37
C ASN A 17 1.05 8.18 -3.40
N LYS A 18 -0.28 8.26 -3.37
CA LYS A 18 -0.99 9.40 -3.95
C LYS A 18 -0.95 10.55 -2.95
N LEU A 19 -0.62 11.76 -3.43
CA LEU A 19 -0.58 12.94 -2.57
C LEU A 19 -1.95 13.14 -1.89
N VAL A 20 -1.94 13.22 -0.57
CA VAL A 20 -3.10 13.61 0.24
C VAL A 20 -2.88 15.06 0.63
N LYS A 21 -3.72 15.97 0.12
CA LYS A 21 -3.64 17.40 0.45
C LYS A 21 -4.16 17.61 1.88
N VAL A 22 -3.30 18.13 2.75
CA VAL A 22 -3.61 18.39 4.16
C VAL A 22 -3.59 19.89 4.41
N SER A 23 -4.66 20.44 4.99
CA SER A 23 -4.75 21.86 5.33
C SER A 23 -3.55 22.33 6.17
N GLY A 24 -3.04 23.52 5.87
CA GLY A 24 -1.85 24.08 6.51
C GLY A 24 -0.51 23.62 5.93
N THR A 25 -0.50 22.67 4.98
CA THR A 25 0.71 22.34 4.20
C THR A 25 0.84 23.24 2.97
N PRO A 26 2.06 23.54 2.47
CA PRO A 26 2.24 24.35 1.27
C PRO A 26 1.50 23.81 0.03
N LEU A 27 1.26 22.50 -0.02
CA LEU A 27 0.61 21.81 -1.13
C LEU A 27 -0.92 21.70 -0.97
N ALA A 28 -1.50 22.23 0.11
CA ALA A 28 -2.92 22.11 0.41
C ALA A 28 -3.80 22.81 -0.65
N ASP A 29 -3.44 24.04 -1.00
CA ASP A 29 -4.22 24.94 -1.85
C ASP A 29 -3.57 25.16 -3.22
N ASP A 30 -2.56 24.35 -3.54
CA ASP A 30 -1.91 24.44 -4.85
C ASP A 30 -2.89 23.96 -5.93
N LYS A 31 -3.44 24.94 -6.65
CA LYS A 31 -4.36 24.76 -7.78
C LYS A 31 -3.63 24.33 -9.06
N GLN A 32 -2.29 24.39 -9.09
CA GLN A 32 -1.48 23.88 -10.20
C GLN A 32 -1.17 22.39 -10.03
N LEU A 33 -1.26 21.88 -8.79
CA LEU A 33 -1.31 20.45 -8.51
C LEU A 33 -2.71 19.93 -8.85
N ASP A 34 -2.95 19.69 -10.14
CA ASP A 34 -4.09 18.89 -10.59
C ASP A 34 -4.03 17.49 -9.97
N ASP A 35 -5.19 16.88 -9.77
CA ASP A 35 -5.23 15.46 -9.42
C ASP A 35 -4.51 14.67 -10.51
N ILE A 36 -3.58 13.79 -10.09
CA ILE A 36 -2.87 12.93 -11.04
C ILE A 36 -3.89 12.10 -11.83
N ASP A 37 -3.71 12.05 -13.15
CA ASP A 37 -4.49 11.15 -14.01
C ASP A 37 -4.39 9.72 -13.44
N PRO A 38 -5.52 9.04 -13.16
CA PRO A 38 -5.53 7.66 -12.69
C PRO A 38 -4.63 6.72 -13.52
N PHE A 39 -4.57 6.90 -14.84
CA PHE A 39 -3.72 6.08 -15.70
C PHE A 39 -2.23 6.38 -15.52
N GLU A 40 -1.84 7.63 -15.25
CA GLU A 40 -0.45 7.97 -14.92
C GLU A 40 -0.04 7.37 -13.57
N PHE A 41 -0.96 7.32 -12.60
CA PHE A 41 -0.72 6.64 -11.34
C PHE A 41 -0.51 5.13 -11.54
N VAL A 42 -1.39 4.46 -12.31
CA VAL A 42 -1.24 3.04 -12.67
C VAL A 42 0.05 2.79 -13.46
N ARG A 43 0.42 3.68 -14.39
CA ARG A 43 1.68 3.63 -15.13
C ARG A 43 2.87 3.66 -14.18
N MET A 44 2.85 4.51 -13.16
CA MET A 44 3.91 4.57 -12.15
C MET A 44 4.07 3.24 -11.41
N VAL A 45 2.96 2.59 -11.03
CA VAL A 45 2.96 1.25 -10.42
C VAL A 45 3.55 0.21 -11.36
N ALA A 46 3.12 0.19 -12.62
CA ALA A 46 3.64 -0.73 -13.63
C ALA A 46 5.15 -0.56 -13.87
N VAL A 47 5.60 0.68 -13.99
CA VAL A 47 7.03 0.98 -14.17
C VAL A 47 7.83 0.53 -12.96
N ALA A 48 7.33 0.73 -11.73
CA ALA A 48 8.00 0.23 -10.53
C ALA A 48 8.10 -1.30 -10.51
N ARG A 49 7.02 -2.01 -10.86
CA ARG A 49 7.02 -3.48 -10.96
C ARG A 49 8.03 -3.98 -12.00
N ILE A 50 8.03 -3.39 -13.21
CA ILE A 50 8.90 -3.84 -14.32
C ILE A 50 10.37 -3.57 -13.99
N THR A 51 10.68 -2.40 -13.44
CA THR A 51 12.07 -2.01 -13.18
C THR A 51 12.65 -2.64 -11.92
N MET A 52 11.79 -3.04 -10.97
CA MET A 52 12.20 -3.64 -9.70
C MET A 52 11.38 -4.92 -9.41
N PRO A 53 11.57 -6.00 -10.20
CA PRO A 53 10.69 -7.18 -10.17
C PRO A 53 10.70 -7.93 -8.83
N GLN A 54 11.78 -7.83 -8.04
CA GLN A 54 11.91 -8.48 -6.74
C GLN A 54 11.36 -7.65 -5.58
N SER A 55 11.03 -6.36 -5.81
CA SER A 55 10.48 -5.50 -4.78
C SER A 55 9.00 -5.80 -4.55
N MET A 56 8.56 -5.67 -3.30
CA MET A 56 7.16 -5.46 -2.98
C MET A 56 6.78 -4.03 -3.39
N VAL A 57 5.83 -3.89 -4.31
CA VAL A 57 5.31 -2.57 -4.71
C VAL A 57 4.11 -2.28 -3.84
N ARG A 58 4.25 -1.32 -2.92
CA ARG A 58 3.25 -1.04 -1.89
C ARG A 58 2.37 0.14 -2.28
N LEU A 59 1.10 -0.15 -2.57
CA LEU A 59 0.07 0.89 -2.70
C LEU A 59 -0.26 1.41 -1.29
N SER A 60 0.13 2.65 -0.99
CA SER A 60 0.22 3.16 0.38
C SER A 60 -0.80 4.28 0.65
N ALA A 61 -0.38 5.54 0.83
CA ALA A 61 -1.28 6.64 1.15
C ALA A 61 -2.17 7.05 -0.04
N GLY A 62 -3.36 7.55 0.27
CA GLY A 62 -4.34 8.06 -0.69
C GLY A 62 -5.27 7.01 -1.31
N ARG A 63 -5.22 5.75 -0.86
CA ARG A 63 -6.13 4.68 -1.28
C ARG A 63 -7.60 4.95 -0.96
N GLU A 64 -7.87 5.62 0.15
CA GLU A 64 -9.22 5.98 0.60
C GLU A 64 -10.00 6.72 -0.50
N THR A 65 -9.32 7.63 -1.21
CA THR A 65 -9.91 8.45 -2.27
C THR A 65 -9.85 7.79 -3.66
N MET A 66 -9.28 6.58 -3.77
CA MET A 66 -9.27 5.81 -5.01
C MET A 66 -10.57 5.02 -5.17
N SER A 67 -11.07 4.93 -6.40
CA SER A 67 -12.14 3.99 -6.73
C SER A 67 -11.62 2.55 -6.67
N ASP A 68 -12.54 1.60 -6.57
CA ASP A 68 -12.21 0.17 -6.55
C ASP A 68 -11.55 -0.25 -7.88
N GLU A 69 -11.99 0.31 -9.01
CA GLU A 69 -11.42 0.05 -10.33
C GLU A 69 -9.98 0.53 -10.43
N LEU A 70 -9.67 1.71 -9.87
CA LEU A 70 -8.31 2.23 -9.84
C LEU A 70 -7.41 1.34 -8.97
N GLN A 71 -7.88 0.93 -7.79
CA GLN A 71 -7.12 0.00 -6.95
C GLN A 71 -6.92 -1.35 -7.66
N ALA A 72 -7.96 -1.89 -8.30
CA ALA A 72 -7.87 -3.12 -9.09
C ALA A 72 -6.84 -3.02 -10.22
N LEU A 73 -6.82 -1.90 -10.96
CA LEU A 73 -5.81 -1.64 -11.99
C LEU A 73 -4.40 -1.54 -11.39
N CYS A 74 -4.24 -0.95 -10.20
CA CYS A 74 -2.94 -0.91 -9.53
C CYS A 74 -2.45 -2.32 -9.14
N PHE A 75 -3.33 -3.19 -8.63
CA PHE A 75 -2.97 -4.58 -8.34
C PHE A 75 -2.61 -5.34 -9.63
N ALA A 76 -3.40 -5.18 -10.70
CA ALA A 76 -3.11 -5.77 -12.00
C ALA A 76 -1.79 -5.25 -12.61
N ALA A 77 -1.44 -3.99 -12.36
CA ALA A 77 -0.18 -3.38 -12.79
C ALA A 77 1.03 -3.85 -11.98
N GLY A 78 0.82 -4.50 -10.83
CA GLY A 78 1.88 -5.15 -10.06
C GLY A 78 2.06 -4.65 -8.64
N ALA A 79 1.17 -3.80 -8.11
CA ALA A 79 1.09 -3.59 -6.67
C ALA A 79 0.74 -4.91 -5.97
N ASN A 80 1.40 -5.21 -4.86
CA ASN A 80 1.20 -6.46 -4.11
C ASN A 80 1.37 -6.30 -2.60
N SER A 81 1.27 -5.06 -2.11
CA SER A 81 1.33 -4.73 -0.68
C SER A 81 0.48 -3.49 -0.43
N ILE A 82 -0.20 -3.44 0.72
CA ILE A 82 -0.94 -2.28 1.20
C ILE A 82 -0.67 -2.04 2.69
N PHE A 83 -1.02 -0.87 3.20
CA PHE A 83 -1.27 -0.71 4.63
C PHE A 83 -2.70 -1.17 4.94
N TYR A 84 -2.83 -2.02 5.94
CA TYR A 84 -4.10 -2.56 6.43
C TYR A 84 -4.36 -2.06 7.85
N GLY A 85 -5.60 -1.67 8.14
CA GLY A 85 -6.02 -1.04 9.40
C GLY A 85 -6.70 0.31 9.20
N GLU A 86 -7.29 0.85 10.26
CA GLU A 86 -8.16 2.05 10.20
C GLU A 86 -7.44 3.37 9.84
N LYS A 87 -6.14 3.48 10.10
CA LYS A 87 -5.36 4.72 9.92
C LYS A 87 -3.93 4.47 9.48
N LEU A 88 -3.37 5.43 8.76
CA LEU A 88 -1.93 5.53 8.52
C LEU A 88 -1.26 6.29 9.68
N LEU A 89 -0.22 7.08 9.37
CA LEU A 89 0.47 7.90 10.36
C LEU A 89 -0.39 9.07 10.86
N THR A 90 -1.07 9.80 9.96
CA THR A 90 -1.86 11.00 10.29
C THR A 90 -3.14 11.16 9.46
N THR A 91 -3.39 10.25 8.51
CA THR A 91 -4.55 10.26 7.62
C THR A 91 -5.34 8.96 7.75
N SER A 92 -6.62 9.02 7.40
CA SER A 92 -7.47 7.83 7.29
C SER A 92 -6.91 6.83 6.25
N ASN A 93 -7.22 5.56 6.43
CA ASN A 93 -6.93 4.47 5.50
C ASN A 93 -8.28 3.83 5.07
N PRO A 94 -8.38 3.09 3.95
CA PRO A 94 -9.59 2.34 3.66
C PRO A 94 -9.98 1.44 4.84
N ASP A 95 -11.29 1.34 5.05
CA ASP A 95 -11.87 0.44 6.05
C ASP A 95 -11.45 -1.01 5.74
N GLU A 96 -11.16 -1.77 6.80
CA GLU A 96 -10.72 -3.17 6.71
C GLU A 96 -11.70 -4.02 5.92
N ASP A 97 -13.00 -3.76 6.10
CA ASP A 97 -14.10 -4.43 5.40
C ASP A 97 -14.11 -4.11 3.90
N ARG A 98 -13.79 -2.86 3.53
CA ARG A 98 -13.71 -2.45 2.11
C ARG A 98 -12.57 -3.17 1.41
N ASP A 99 -11.43 -3.30 2.07
CA ASP A 99 -10.26 -4.01 1.53
C ASP A 99 -10.56 -5.50 1.34
N GLN A 100 -11.16 -6.15 2.34
CA GLN A 100 -11.56 -7.56 2.24
C GLN A 100 -12.56 -7.78 1.10
N ALA A 101 -13.58 -6.92 0.97
CA ALA A 101 -14.58 -7.03 -0.09
C ALA A 101 -13.96 -6.87 -1.49
N LEU A 102 -13.01 -5.93 -1.65
CA LEU A 102 -12.30 -5.75 -2.91
C LEU A 102 -11.41 -6.95 -3.22
N PHE A 103 -10.66 -7.47 -2.25
CA PHE A 103 -9.81 -8.64 -2.46
C PHE A 103 -10.60 -9.90 -2.82
N ALA A 104 -11.75 -10.12 -2.18
CA ALA A 104 -12.66 -11.21 -2.54
C ALA A 104 -13.15 -11.10 -3.99
N ARG A 105 -13.50 -9.89 -4.46
CA ARG A 105 -13.92 -9.66 -5.85
C ARG A 105 -12.80 -9.88 -6.86
N LEU A 106 -11.56 -9.57 -6.49
CA LEU A 106 -10.39 -9.69 -7.36
C LEU A 106 -9.68 -11.05 -7.28
N GLY A 107 -10.07 -11.91 -6.32
CA GLY A 107 -9.40 -13.19 -6.07
C GLY A 107 -7.99 -13.03 -5.52
N ILE A 108 -7.76 -11.98 -4.72
CA ILE A 108 -6.46 -11.70 -4.09
C ILE A 108 -6.43 -12.35 -2.71
N GLU A 109 -5.37 -13.11 -2.44
CA GLU A 109 -5.14 -13.76 -1.15
C GLU A 109 -3.99 -13.09 -0.40
N ALA A 110 -4.12 -13.03 0.93
CA ALA A 110 -3.04 -12.54 1.77
C ALA A 110 -1.85 -13.52 1.74
N MET A 111 -0.63 -12.97 1.74
CA MET A 111 0.57 -13.78 1.87
C MET A 111 0.54 -14.54 3.21
N PRO A 112 0.82 -15.85 3.24
CA PRO A 112 0.88 -16.62 4.47
C PRO A 112 1.89 -15.99 5.44
N VAL A 113 1.49 -15.78 6.68
CA VAL A 113 2.40 -15.38 7.75
C VAL A 113 3.01 -16.66 8.31
N GLU A 114 4.32 -16.84 8.16
CA GLU A 114 5.03 -17.86 8.94
C GLU A 114 4.97 -17.45 10.41
N GLU A 115 4.61 -18.38 11.30
CA GLU A 115 4.59 -18.09 12.73
C GLU A 115 5.98 -17.59 13.18
N PRO A 116 6.06 -16.44 13.88
CA PRO A 116 7.34 -15.89 14.26
C PRO A 116 7.99 -16.82 15.28
N THR A 117 9.10 -17.45 14.92
CA THR A 117 9.93 -18.27 15.84
C THR A 117 10.78 -17.40 16.79
N THR A 118 10.43 -16.12 16.96
CA THR A 118 11.18 -15.17 17.78
C THR A 118 10.45 -14.91 19.09
N ALA A 119 11.21 -14.71 20.17
CA ALA A 119 10.69 -14.58 21.55
C ALA A 119 9.61 -13.49 21.76
N HIS A 120 9.42 -12.57 20.81
CA HIS A 120 8.32 -11.59 20.86
C HIS A 120 6.93 -12.20 20.60
N ALA A 121 6.84 -13.42 20.03
CA ALA A 121 5.58 -14.11 19.76
C ALA A 121 4.85 -14.57 21.05
N GLU A 122 5.56 -14.69 22.18
CA GLU A 122 4.98 -15.11 23.46
C GLU A 122 4.14 -14.00 24.13
N VAL A 123 4.24 -12.75 23.70
CA VAL A 123 3.47 -11.64 24.31
C VAL A 123 2.03 -11.58 23.78
N THR A 124 1.78 -12.11 22.59
CA THR A 124 0.46 -12.04 21.92
C THR A 124 -0.28 -13.37 21.87
N SER A 125 0.31 -14.46 22.37
CA SER A 125 -0.36 -15.75 22.48
C SER A 125 -1.21 -15.78 23.76
N PRO A 126 -2.49 -16.19 23.69
CA PRO A 126 -3.37 -16.24 24.86
C PRO A 126 -3.02 -17.46 25.70
N VAL A 127 -1.93 -17.42 26.45
CA VAL A 127 -1.62 -18.42 27.46
C VAL A 127 -1.68 -17.77 28.83
N GLY A 128 -2.73 -18.12 29.58
CA GLY A 128 -2.75 -17.94 31.03
C GLY A 128 -3.91 -17.10 31.55
N ARG A 129 -5.11 -17.70 31.61
CA ARG A 129 -6.01 -17.55 32.77
C ARG A 129 -6.99 -18.74 32.80
N ALA A 130 -6.45 -19.87 33.24
CA ALA A 130 -7.22 -20.85 33.99
C ALA A 130 -7.10 -20.47 35.48
N ALA A 131 -8.23 -20.12 36.09
CA ALA A 131 -8.57 -20.29 37.50
C ALA A 131 -10.09 -20.22 37.61
#